data_AF-A0A7W1SCS0-F1
#
_entry.id   AF-A0A7W1SCS0-F1
#
_cell.length_a   1.000
_cell.length_b   1.000
_cell.length_c   1.000
_cell.angle_alpha   90.00
_cell.angle_beta   90.00
_cell.angle_gamma   90.00
#
_symmetry.space_group_name_H-M   'P 1'
#
loop_
_entity.id
_entity.type
_entity.pdbx_description
1 polymer ?
#
loop_
_entity_poly.entity_id
_entity_poly.type
_entity_poly.pdbx_seq_one_letter_code
_entity_poly.pdbx_strand_id
1 'polypeptide(L)'
;IRSRVFRVKDARIAVRMILGGVNWFLRWYRADGRLTADEIAEAYVDFIFYGLLTSAAVSGVAESEAAVAKSTRRATASPRPGRTRGSKG
;
A
#
# COMPACT_ATOMS: atom_id res chain seq x y z
N ILE A 1 -1.67 -22.26 -5.04
CA ILE A 1 -0.58 -21.34 -4.64
C ILE A 1 -0.72 -21.06 -3.14
N ARG A 2 0.21 -21.50 -2.30
CA ARG A 2 0.39 -21.04 -0.90
C ARG A 2 1.64 -20.18 -0.89
N SER A 3 1.52 -18.92 -1.28
CA SER A 3 2.64 -17.99 -1.17
C SER A 3 2.89 -17.71 0.33
N ARG A 4 4.15 -17.83 0.79
CA ARG A 4 4.55 -17.62 2.21
C ARG A 4 4.59 -16.12 2.57
N VAL A 5 3.54 -15.40 2.19
CA VAL A 5 3.41 -13.94 2.35
C VAL A 5 3.07 -13.59 3.79
N PHE A 6 2.34 -14.47 4.47
CA PHE A 6 1.84 -14.25 5.82
C PHE A 6 2.55 -15.14 6.86
N ARG A 7 2.90 -14.55 8.01
CA ARG A 7 3.54 -15.22 9.17
C ARG A 7 2.55 -15.63 10.26
N VAL A 8 1.37 -16.12 9.87
CA VAL A 8 0.29 -16.46 10.79
C VAL A 8 0.38 -17.92 11.23
N LYS A 9 0.48 -18.15 12.55
CA LYS A 9 0.49 -19.52 13.13
C LYS A 9 -0.87 -20.21 13.01
N ASP A 10 -1.95 -19.47 13.27
CA ASP A 10 -3.33 -19.94 13.14
C ASP A 10 -4.19 -18.87 12.44
N ALA A 11 -4.66 -19.19 11.23
CA ALA A 11 -5.48 -18.29 10.44
C ALA A 11 -6.83 -17.98 11.11
N ARG A 12 -7.39 -18.89 11.89
CA ARG A 12 -8.68 -18.69 12.57
C ARG A 12 -8.55 -17.64 13.67
N ILE A 13 -7.41 -17.58 14.35
CA ILE A 13 -7.13 -16.55 15.36
C ILE A 13 -7.01 -15.19 14.66
N ALA A 14 -6.24 -15.10 13.57
CA ALA A 14 -6.10 -13.87 12.80
C ALA A 14 -7.46 -13.36 12.29
N VAL A 15 -8.30 -14.24 11.74
CA VAL A 15 -9.66 -13.88 11.30
C VAL A 15 -10.49 -13.33 12.45
N ARG A 16 -10.52 -13.98 13.62
CA ARG A 16 -11.29 -13.49 14.78
C ARG A 16 -10.80 -12.13 15.26
N MET A 17 -9.50 -11.89 15.26
CA MET A 17 -8.91 -10.61 15.65
C MET A 17 -9.34 -9.49 14.69
N ILE A 18 -9.21 -9.71 13.38
CA ILE A 18 -9.62 -8.75 12.35
C ILE A 18 -11.12 -8.47 12.47
N LEU A 19 -11.93 -9.52 12.53
CA LEU A 19 -13.39 -9.40 12.59
C LEU A 19 -13.83 -8.68 13.87
N GLY A 20 -13.19 -8.96 14.99
CA GLY A 20 -13.44 -8.27 16.27
C GLY A 20 -13.12 -6.78 16.19
N GLY A 21 -11.97 -6.41 15.60
CA GLY A 21 -11.61 -5.00 15.40
C GLY A 21 -12.62 -4.26 14.52
N VAL A 22 -12.97 -4.83 13.37
CA VAL A 22 -13.93 -4.21 12.44
C VAL A 22 -15.33 -4.11 13.04
N ASN A 23 -15.80 -5.14 13.75
CA ASN A 23 -17.08 -5.08 14.45
C ASN A 23 -17.08 -4.02 15.56
N TRP A 24 -15.96 -3.85 16.26
CA TRP A 24 -15.86 -2.86 17.31
C TRP A 24 -15.80 -1.44 16.76
N PHE A 25 -15.13 -1.23 15.62
CA PHE A 25 -15.09 0.05 14.90
C PHE A 25 -16.46 0.69 14.75
N LEU A 26 -17.45 -0.07 14.28
CA LEU A 26 -18.81 0.42 14.06
C LEU A 26 -19.51 0.90 15.35
N ARG A 27 -19.04 0.49 16.53
CA ARG A 27 -19.67 0.87 17.81
C ARG A 27 -19.20 2.20 18.37
N TRP A 28 -17.98 2.63 18.03
CA TRP A 28 -17.40 3.88 18.56
C TRP A 28 -17.14 4.92 17.48
N TYR A 29 -17.24 4.54 16.20
CA TYR A 29 -17.06 5.46 15.09
C TYR A 29 -18.05 6.64 15.19
N ARG A 30 -17.52 7.83 14.91
CA ARG A 30 -18.23 9.08 14.91
C ARG A 30 -17.90 9.84 13.63
N ALA A 31 -18.91 10.12 12.82
CA ALA A 31 -18.72 10.83 11.55
C ALA A 31 -18.26 12.29 11.74
N ASP A 32 -18.57 12.90 12.88
CA ASP A 32 -18.10 14.22 13.31
C ASP A 32 -16.74 14.16 14.03
N GLY A 33 -16.11 12.99 14.07
CA GLY A 33 -14.81 12.79 14.70
C GLY A 33 -13.64 13.36 13.88
N ARG A 34 -12.44 13.31 14.46
CA ARG A 34 -11.20 13.79 13.82
C ARG A 34 -10.81 12.98 12.59
N LEU A 35 -11.17 11.69 12.55
CA LEU A 35 -10.82 10.78 11.46
C LEU A 35 -12.07 10.28 10.76
N THR A 36 -12.00 10.25 9.44
CA THR A 36 -12.98 9.63 8.56
C THR A 36 -12.94 8.11 8.69
N ALA A 37 -14.00 7.44 8.22
CA ALA A 37 -14.04 5.97 8.18
C ALA A 37 -12.90 5.39 7.33
N ASP A 38 -12.57 6.07 6.21
CA ASP A 38 -11.51 5.64 5.29
C ASP A 38 -10.13 5.75 5.93
N GLU A 39 -9.82 6.86 6.61
CA GLU A 39 -8.55 7.01 7.35
C GLU A 39 -8.39 5.96 8.45
N ILE A 40 -9.48 5.60 9.11
CA ILE A 40 -9.46 4.53 10.12
C ILE A 40 -9.27 3.16 9.45
N ALA A 41 -9.89 2.91 8.30
CA ALA A 41 -9.73 1.68 7.55
C ALA A 41 -8.28 1.51 7.04
N GLU A 42 -7.67 2.57 6.54
CA GLU A 42 -6.25 2.60 6.16
C GLU A 42 -5.34 2.27 7.34
N ALA A 43 -5.56 2.92 8.49
CA ALA A 43 -4.80 2.61 9.70
C ALA A 43 -4.97 1.14 10.13
N TYR A 44 -6.17 0.57 10.03
CA TYR A 44 -6.42 -0.84 10.33
C TYR A 44 -5.64 -1.76 9.40
N VAL A 45 -5.65 -1.48 8.10
CA VAL A 45 -4.90 -2.20 7.08
C VAL A 45 -3.42 -2.20 7.42
N ASP A 46 -2.86 -1.04 7.75
CA ASP A 46 -1.45 -0.90 8.14
C ASP A 46 -1.11 -1.72 9.38
N PHE A 47 -1.90 -1.58 10.45
CA PHE A 47 -1.68 -2.32 11.70
C PHE A 47 -1.75 -3.83 11.49
N ILE A 48 -2.76 -4.30 10.75
CA ILE A 48 -2.96 -5.71 10.48
C ILE A 48 -1.80 -6.25 9.63
N PHE A 49 -1.45 -5.61 8.52
CA PHE A 49 -0.41 -6.14 7.64
C PHE A 49 1.00 -6.04 8.24
N TYR A 50 1.28 -5.02 9.05
CA TYR A 50 2.52 -4.96 9.84
C TYR A 50 2.67 -6.20 10.75
N GLY A 51 1.57 -6.65 11.35
CA GLY A 51 1.53 -7.87 12.17
C GLY A 51 1.60 -9.17 11.37
N LEU A 52 0.96 -9.22 10.19
CA LEU A 52 0.75 -10.48 9.45
C LEU A 52 1.78 -10.76 8.35
N LEU A 53 2.42 -9.75 7.76
CA LEU A 53 3.35 -9.97 6.64
C LEU A 53 4.70 -10.52 7.11
N THR A 54 5.32 -11.33 6.24
CA THR A 54 6.73 -11.73 6.40
C THR A 54 7.65 -10.59 5.99
N SER A 55 8.86 -10.53 6.55
CA SER A 55 9.88 -9.54 6.14
C SER A 55 10.15 -9.58 4.63
N ALA A 56 10.22 -10.78 4.05
CA ALA A 56 10.37 -10.98 2.61
C ALA A 56 9.20 -10.39 1.78
N ALA A 57 7.96 -10.52 2.26
CA ALA A 57 6.81 -9.91 1.61
C ALA A 57 6.85 -8.39 1.69
N VAL A 58 7.24 -7.82 2.84
CA VAL A 58 7.37 -6.36 3.01
C VAL A 58 8.43 -5.79 2.06
N SER A 59 9.59 -6.46 1.93
CA SER A 59 10.63 -6.06 0.98
C SER A 59 10.14 -6.11 -0.48
N GLY A 60 9.40 -7.16 -0.87
CA GLY A 60 8.86 -7.28 -2.22
C GLY A 60 7.81 -6.21 -2.57
N VAL A 61 7.01 -5.76 -1.58
CA VAL A 61 6.09 -4.63 -1.75
C VAL A 61 6.87 -3.32 -1.97
N ALA A 62 7.87 -3.05 -1.12
CA ALA A 62 8.70 -1.83 -1.25
C ALA A 62 9.43 -1.74 -2.60
N GLU A 63 9.96 -2.87 -3.09
CA GLU A 63 10.60 -2.97 -4.40
C GLU A 63 9.60 -2.71 -5.54
N SER A 64 8.38 -3.22 -5.42
CA SER A 64 7.30 -3.03 -6.40
C SER A 64 6.82 -1.57 -6.43
N GLU A 65 6.63 -0.94 -5.28
CA GLU A 65 6.26 0.49 -5.18
C GLU A 65 7.36 1.39 -5.77
N ALA A 66 8.63 1.09 -5.48
CA ALA A 66 9.76 1.81 -6.07
C ALA A 66 9.80 1.68 -7.60
N ALA A 67 9.49 0.48 -8.13
CA ALA A 67 9.40 0.25 -9.56
C ALA A 67 8.25 1.03 -10.21
N VAL A 68 7.07 1.06 -9.58
CA VAL A 68 5.92 1.85 -10.03
C VAL A 68 6.26 3.34 -10.02
N ALA A 69 6.83 3.86 -8.94
CA ALA A 69 7.21 5.26 -8.81
C ALA A 69 8.27 5.70 -9.86
N LYS A 70 9.19 4.80 -10.22
CA LYS A 70 10.18 5.02 -11.28
C LYS A 70 9.54 5.01 -12.68
N SER A 71 8.56 4.13 -12.91
CA SER A 71 7.79 4.07 -14.16
C SER A 71 6.98 5.35 -14.40
N THR A 72 6.27 5.83 -13.38
CA THR A 72 5.48 7.07 -13.46
C THR A 72 6.35 8.30 -13.72
N ARG A 73 7.55 8.37 -13.12
CA ARG A 73 8.53 9.44 -13.39
C ARG A 73 9.09 9.39 -14.80
N ARG A 74 9.30 8.20 -15.37
CA ARG A 74 9.80 8.05 -16.76
C ARG A 74 8.74 8.43 -17.79
N ALA A 75 7.46 8.18 -17.50
CA ALA A 75 6.34 8.53 -18.37
C ALA A 75 6.04 10.04 -18.39
N THR A 76 6.34 10.77 -17.31
CA THR A 76 6.12 12.23 -17.19
C THR A 76 7.32 13.07 -17.61
N ALA A 77 8.48 12.47 -17.88
CA ALA A 77 9.63 13.16 -18.45
C ALA A 77 9.37 13.48 -19.94
N SER A 78 8.78 14.64 -20.21
CA SER A 78 8.57 15.17 -21.57
C SER A 78 9.88 15.21 -22.37
N PRO A 79 9.92 14.74 -23.63
CA PRO A 79 11.10 14.89 -24.48
C PRO A 79 11.42 16.37 -24.65
N ARG A 80 12.60 16.79 -24.21
CA ARG A 80 13.12 18.14 -24.46
C ARG A 80 13.23 18.32 -25.98
N PRO A 81 12.63 19.35 -26.60
CA PRO A 81 12.69 19.52 -28.04
C PRO A 81 14.15 19.69 -28.47
N GLY A 82 14.58 18.81 -29.37
CA GLY A 82 15.95 18.73 -29.86
C GLY A 82 16.36 20.01 -30.58
N ARG A 83 17.51 20.55 -30.18
CA ARG A 83 18.20 21.66 -30.85
C ARG A 83 18.52 21.26 -32.29
N THR A 84 17.73 21.73 -33.26
CA THR A 84 18.01 21.56 -34.68
C THR A 84 19.30 22.30 -35.02
N ARG A 85 20.36 21.53 -35.30
CA ARG A 85 21.62 22.05 -35.82
C ARG A 85 21.36 22.54 -37.25
N GLY A 86 21.31 23.85 -37.42
CA GLY A 86 21.17 24.51 -38.72
C GLY A 86 22.27 24.05 -39.68
N SER A 87 21.87 23.49 -40.80
CA SER A 87 22.72 23.12 -41.92
C SER A 87 22.38 24.00 -43.11
N LYS A 88 23.37 24.84 -43.46
CA LYS A 88 23.73 25.32 -44.80
C LYS A 88 22.78 26.27 -45.53
N GLY A 89 23.27 27.49 -45.70
CA GLY A 89 23.26 28.23 -46.96
C GLY A 89 24.71 28.54 -47.32
#